data_AF-A0A1W6SQ96-F1
#
_entry.id   AF-A0A1W6SQ96-F1
#
_cell.length_a   1.000
_cell.length_b   1.000
_cell.length_c   1.000
_cell.angle_alpha   90.00
_cell.angle_beta   90.00
_cell.angle_gamma   90.00
#
_symmetry.space_group_name_H-M   'P 1'
#
loop_
_entity.id
_entity.type
_entity.pdbx_description
1 polymer ?
#
loop_
_entity_poly.entity_id
_entity_poly.type
_entity_poly.pdbx_seq_one_letter_code
_entity_poly.pdbx_strand_id
1 'polypeptide(L)'
;MEKYYHNILKNKLKNPIVTLLLLIFVSITESSVASTLNQCDAQAKLPKHLSHITFKGNGDIGCNNPIIIENAKNTAEGIAAEKIWIKTCYPSSRIIVKVLSHRENKIYEIIEVTQTDNTSKQVCFDITKFFGSW
;
A
#
# COMPACT_ATOMS: atom_id res chain seq x y z
N MET A 1 -24.68 32.03 -41.04
CA MET A 1 -24.03 30.83 -40.50
C MET A 1 -25.00 29.73 -40.04
N GLU A 2 -26.33 29.88 -40.16
CA GLU A 2 -27.28 28.80 -39.85
C GLU A 2 -27.66 27.90 -41.04
N LYS A 3 -27.57 28.38 -42.29
CA LYS A 3 -28.00 27.62 -43.47
C LYS A 3 -27.01 26.54 -43.93
N TYR A 4 -25.76 26.56 -43.45
CA TYR A 4 -24.74 25.56 -43.82
C TYR A 4 -24.90 24.24 -43.05
N TYR A 5 -25.32 24.30 -41.78
CA TYR A 5 -25.56 23.11 -40.95
C TYR A 5 -26.81 22.33 -41.36
N HIS A 6 -27.83 23.00 -41.87
CA HIS A 6 -29.11 22.37 -42.20
C HIS A 6 -29.06 21.47 -43.44
N ASN A 7 -28.07 21.65 -44.32
CA ASN A 7 -27.89 20.82 -45.52
C ASN A 7 -27.06 19.55 -45.28
N ILE A 8 -26.20 19.53 -44.26
CA ILE A 8 -25.36 18.35 -43.96
C ILE A 8 -26.19 17.25 -43.26
N LEU A 9 -27.19 17.63 -42.46
CA LEU A 9 -28.04 16.69 -41.72
C LEU A 9 -29.09 15.97 -42.60
N LYS A 10 -29.51 16.56 -43.72
CA LYS A 10 -30.51 15.93 -44.61
C LYS A 10 -29.92 14.92 -45.60
N ASN A 11 -28.60 14.91 -45.81
CA ASN A 11 -27.96 14.05 -46.81
C ASN A 11 -27.38 12.74 -46.26
N LYS A 12 -27.43 12.48 -44.94
CA LYS A 12 -26.88 11.25 -44.33
C LYS A 12 -27.92 10.18 -43.95
N LEU A 13 -29.19 10.35 -44.33
CA LEU A 13 -30.29 9.43 -43.98
C LEU A 13 -30.79 8.58 -45.17
N LYS A 14 -30.01 8.46 -46.25
CA LYS A 14 -30.32 7.59 -47.38
C LYS A 14 -29.07 6.84 -47.79
N ASN A 15 -28.77 5.71 -47.15
CA ASN A 15 -28.03 4.59 -47.74
C ASN A 15 -28.06 3.39 -46.78
N PRO A 16 -28.93 2.39 -47.03
CA PRO A 16 -29.06 1.18 -46.21
C PRO A 16 -28.10 0.07 -46.69
N ILE A 17 -26.83 0.41 -46.98
CA ILE A 17 -25.83 -0.53 -47.51
C ILE A 17 -24.45 -0.20 -46.92
N VAL A 18 -24.31 -0.23 -45.60
CA VAL A 18 -23.07 -0.72 -44.94
C VAL A 18 -23.49 -1.29 -43.57
N THR A 19 -24.42 -2.24 -43.62
CA THR A 19 -24.46 -3.31 -42.63
C THR A 19 -23.14 -4.07 -42.79
N LEU A 20 -22.48 -4.42 -41.67
CA LEU A 20 -21.23 -5.20 -41.58
C LEU A 20 -19.97 -4.34 -41.36
N LEU A 21 -19.64 -4.07 -40.10
CA LEU A 21 -18.27 -4.11 -39.59
C LEU A 21 -18.28 -4.23 -38.05
N LEU A 22 -17.94 -5.46 -37.63
CA LEU A 22 -17.46 -5.92 -36.33
C LEU A 22 -17.91 -5.18 -35.06
N LEU A 23 -18.78 -5.88 -34.32
CA LEU A 23 -18.84 -5.88 -32.85
C LEU A 23 -17.43 -6.08 -32.28
N ILE A 24 -16.78 -4.99 -31.87
CA ILE A 24 -15.62 -5.09 -30.98
C ILE A 24 -16.18 -5.36 -29.59
N PHE A 25 -16.28 -6.63 -29.22
CA PHE A 25 -16.31 -7.03 -27.82
C PHE A 25 -14.96 -6.57 -27.23
N VAL A 26 -14.93 -5.36 -26.67
CA VAL A 26 -13.87 -4.97 -25.75
C VAL A 26 -14.13 -5.80 -24.50
N SER A 27 -13.55 -7.01 -24.46
CA SER A 27 -13.39 -7.77 -23.24
C SER A 27 -12.47 -6.96 -22.34
N ILE A 28 -13.06 -6.08 -21.54
CA ILE A 28 -12.39 -5.48 -20.39
C ILE A 28 -12.09 -6.67 -19.48
N THR A 29 -10.91 -7.26 -19.64
CA THR A 29 -10.38 -8.14 -18.62
C THR A 29 -9.99 -7.21 -17.48
N GLU A 30 -10.92 -7.01 -16.55
CA GLU A 30 -10.59 -6.53 -15.21
C GLU A 30 -9.60 -7.55 -14.65
N SER A 31 -8.33 -7.26 -14.88
CA SER A 31 -7.24 -7.91 -14.18
C SER A 31 -7.36 -7.42 -12.75
N SER A 32 -8.25 -8.03 -11.98
CA SER A 32 -8.22 -7.93 -10.53
C SER A 32 -6.94 -8.63 -10.09
N VAL A 33 -5.82 -7.92 -10.17
CA VAL A 33 -4.71 -8.18 -9.28
C VAL A 33 -5.30 -7.89 -7.92
N ALA A 34 -5.82 -8.94 -7.29
CA ALA A 34 -6.19 -8.91 -5.89
C ALA A 34 -4.89 -8.60 -5.15
N SER A 35 -4.64 -7.32 -4.93
CA SER A 35 -3.62 -6.85 -4.02
C SER A 35 -3.98 -7.41 -2.66
N THR A 36 -3.40 -8.56 -2.32
CA THR A 36 -3.40 -9.15 -0.98
C THR A 36 -2.56 -8.26 -0.07
N LEU A 37 -3.01 -7.02 0.15
CA LEU A 37 -2.36 -6.03 1.01
C LEU A 37 -2.74 -6.21 2.49
N ASN A 38 -3.58 -7.19 2.84
CA ASN A 38 -4.20 -7.26 4.17
C ASN A 38 -3.76 -8.48 5.00
N GLN A 39 -2.60 -9.09 4.72
CA GLN A 39 -2.17 -10.34 5.38
C GLN A 39 -0.75 -10.25 5.94
N CYS A 40 -0.44 -9.14 6.58
CA CYS A 40 0.89 -8.84 7.12
C CYS A 40 0.83 -8.46 8.61
N ASP A 41 -0.32 -7.95 9.01
CA ASP A 41 -0.64 -7.25 10.25
C ASP A 41 -0.40 -8.06 11.52
N ALA A 42 -0.43 -9.40 11.47
CA ALA A 42 -0.50 -10.24 12.67
C ALA A 42 0.48 -11.45 12.74
N GLN A 43 1.30 -11.72 11.72
CA GLN A 43 1.98 -13.03 11.60
C GLN A 43 3.49 -12.99 11.28
N ALA A 44 4.18 -11.87 11.52
CA ALA A 44 5.63 -11.87 11.49
C ALA A 44 6.17 -12.88 12.52
N LYS A 45 6.66 -14.03 12.05
CA LYS A 45 7.19 -15.10 12.90
C LYS A 45 8.56 -14.67 13.44
N LEU A 46 8.56 -14.16 14.66
CA LEU A 46 9.77 -13.75 15.33
C LEU A 46 10.63 -14.95 15.76
N PRO A 47 11.96 -14.80 15.79
CA PRO A 47 12.85 -15.82 16.34
C PRO A 47 12.57 -16.04 17.83
N LYS A 48 12.94 -17.22 18.37
CA LYS A 48 12.63 -17.64 19.74
C LYS A 48 12.98 -16.58 20.81
N HIS A 49 14.10 -15.88 20.66
CA HIS A 49 14.54 -14.85 21.61
C HIS A 49 13.70 -13.56 21.60
N LEU A 50 12.88 -13.35 20.57
CA LEU A 50 11.92 -12.24 20.46
C LEU A 50 10.46 -12.72 20.54
N SER A 51 10.22 -13.98 20.91
CA SER A 51 8.88 -14.59 20.90
C SER A 51 7.90 -13.97 21.90
N HIS A 52 8.38 -13.17 22.85
CA HIS A 52 7.54 -12.41 23.78
C HIS A 52 6.94 -11.15 23.14
N ILE A 53 7.46 -10.71 22.00
CA ILE A 53 6.98 -9.52 21.29
C ILE A 53 5.76 -9.87 20.46
N THR A 54 4.76 -8.99 20.46
CA THR A 54 3.55 -9.10 19.65
C THR A 54 3.32 -7.83 18.84
N PHE A 55 2.66 -7.98 17.69
CA PHE A 55 2.27 -6.86 16.82
C PHE A 55 0.76 -6.62 16.92
N LYS A 56 0.35 -5.36 16.89
CA LYS A 56 -1.04 -4.91 16.73
C LYS A 56 -1.12 -3.81 15.68
N GLY A 57 -2.33 -3.55 15.17
CA GLY A 57 -2.56 -2.60 14.08
C GLY A 57 -2.33 -3.25 12.71
N ASN A 58 -2.64 -2.51 11.65
CA ASN A 58 -2.53 -2.96 10.25
C ASN A 58 -1.53 -2.14 9.40
N GLY A 59 -0.93 -1.10 9.97
CA GLY A 59 0.07 -0.30 9.26
C GLY A 59 -0.53 0.56 8.15
N ASP A 60 -1.75 1.05 8.33
CA ASP A 60 -2.45 1.90 7.36
C ASP A 60 -1.63 3.12 6.94
N ILE A 61 -1.92 3.58 5.73
CA ILE A 61 -1.30 4.76 5.12
C ILE A 61 -1.53 6.00 6.01
N GLY A 62 -0.46 6.77 6.25
CA GLY A 62 -0.51 8.03 6.98
C GLY A 62 -0.40 7.91 8.51
N CYS A 63 -0.01 6.75 9.03
CA CYS A 63 0.14 6.47 10.45
C CYS A 63 -1.16 6.56 11.28
N ASN A 64 -2.34 6.50 10.64
CA ASN A 64 -3.62 6.51 11.35
C ASN A 64 -3.85 5.23 12.16
N ASN A 65 -3.31 4.10 11.67
CA ASN A 65 -3.31 2.83 12.38
C ASN A 65 -1.90 2.22 12.36
N PRO A 66 -0.98 2.74 13.19
CA PRO A 66 0.41 2.32 13.20
C PRO A 66 0.55 0.86 13.67
N ILE A 67 1.66 0.23 13.30
CA ILE A 67 2.06 -1.05 13.88
C ILE A 67 2.56 -0.82 15.29
N ILE A 68 1.87 -1.37 16.27
CA ILE A 68 2.25 -1.29 17.68
C ILE A 68 3.07 -2.53 18.02
N ILE A 69 4.31 -2.33 18.46
CA ILE A 69 5.19 -3.40 18.95
C ILE A 69 5.05 -3.46 20.47
N GLU A 70 4.44 -4.54 20.96
CA GLU A 70 4.25 -4.76 22.39
C GLU A 70 5.34 -5.67 22.97
N ASN A 71 5.62 -5.48 24.26
CA ASN A 71 6.53 -6.29 25.08
C ASN A 71 8.02 -6.26 24.66
N ALA A 72 8.43 -5.47 23.68
CA ALA A 72 9.85 -5.19 23.46
C ALA A 72 10.46 -4.61 24.74
N LYS A 73 11.55 -5.21 25.23
CA LYS A 73 12.18 -4.84 26.50
C LYS A 73 13.09 -3.63 26.40
N ASN A 74 13.62 -3.37 25.20
CA ASN A 74 14.52 -2.27 24.92
C ASN A 74 14.46 -1.88 23.44
N THR A 75 15.19 -0.82 23.11
CA THR A 75 15.28 -0.28 21.74
C THR A 75 15.83 -1.30 20.76
N ALA A 76 16.80 -2.12 21.16
CA ALA A 76 17.42 -3.12 20.29
C ALA A 76 16.42 -4.21 19.86
N GLU A 77 15.62 -4.73 20.81
CA GLU A 77 14.55 -5.67 20.51
C GLU A 77 13.49 -5.06 19.59
N GLY A 78 13.09 -3.81 19.83
CA GLY A 78 12.13 -3.09 18.99
C GLY A 78 12.60 -2.95 17.54
N ILE A 79 13.84 -2.48 17.33
CA ILE A 79 14.43 -2.35 15.98
C ILE A 79 14.52 -3.71 15.27
N ALA A 80 14.85 -4.78 16.00
CA ALA A 80 14.90 -6.11 15.42
C ALA A 80 13.50 -6.57 14.97
N ALA A 81 12.48 -6.34 15.79
CA ALA A 81 11.09 -6.65 15.47
C ALA A 81 10.58 -5.86 14.25
N GLU A 82 10.86 -4.54 14.15
CA GLU A 82 10.53 -3.72 12.97
C GLU A 82 11.09 -4.31 11.68
N LYS A 83 12.39 -4.64 11.67
CA LYS A 83 13.07 -5.20 10.49
C LYS A 83 12.46 -6.52 10.06
N ILE A 84 12.14 -7.39 11.01
CA ILE A 84 11.52 -8.69 10.72
C ILE A 84 10.09 -8.49 10.19
N TRP A 85 9.33 -7.58 10.80
CA TRP A 85 7.99 -7.24 10.34
C TRP A 85 8.03 -6.73 8.90
N ILE A 86 8.87 -5.73 8.58
CA ILE A 86 9.02 -5.20 7.21
C ILE A 86 9.42 -6.29 6.22
N LYS A 87 10.40 -7.13 6.56
CA LYS A 87 10.86 -8.21 5.66
C LYS A 87 9.77 -9.26 5.42
N THR A 88 8.94 -9.53 6.42
CA THR A 88 7.81 -10.46 6.29
C THR A 88 6.74 -9.86 5.39
N CYS A 89 6.43 -8.59 5.59
CA CYS A 89 5.27 -7.95 4.96
C CYS A 89 5.56 -7.45 3.55
N TYR A 90 6.78 -6.99 3.32
CA TYR A 90 7.27 -6.49 2.06
C TYR A 90 8.51 -7.29 1.65
N PRO A 91 8.35 -8.58 1.31
CA PRO A 91 9.46 -9.41 0.87
C PRO A 91 10.13 -8.76 -0.35
N SER A 92 11.45 -8.82 -0.40
CA SER A 92 12.27 -8.22 -1.47
C SER A 92 12.22 -6.69 -1.59
N SER A 93 11.57 -6.00 -0.66
CA SER A 93 11.60 -4.54 -0.60
C SER A 93 12.95 -4.02 -0.07
N ARG A 94 13.22 -2.75 -0.35
CA ARG A 94 14.36 -2.02 0.21
C ARG A 94 13.85 -0.89 1.09
N ILE A 95 14.41 -0.77 2.29
CA ILE A 95 14.19 0.41 3.13
C ILE A 95 14.99 1.56 2.51
N ILE A 96 14.32 2.65 2.18
CA ILE A 96 14.94 3.84 1.58
C ILE A 96 14.99 5.03 2.55
N VAL A 97 14.03 5.11 3.47
CA VAL A 97 13.94 6.20 4.45
C VAL A 97 13.54 5.64 5.82
N LYS A 98 14.14 6.22 6.86
CA LYS A 98 13.77 6.04 8.27
C LYS A 98 13.72 7.42 8.93
N VAL A 99 12.59 7.77 9.54
CA VAL A 99 12.37 9.06 10.18
C VAL A 99 11.66 8.87 11.51
N LEU A 100 12.20 9.49 12.56
CA LEU A 100 11.53 9.62 13.84
C LEU A 100 10.53 10.79 13.81
N SER A 101 9.32 10.55 14.29
CA SER A 101 8.26 11.55 14.39
C SER A 101 7.65 11.59 15.79
N HIS A 102 7.51 12.80 16.34
CA HIS A 102 6.86 13.03 17.63
C HIS A 102 5.50 13.70 17.39
N ARG A 103 4.40 13.05 17.77
CA ARG A 103 3.04 13.60 17.66
C ARG A 103 2.20 13.14 18.84
N GLU A 104 1.48 14.05 19.49
CA GLU A 104 0.49 13.71 20.54
C GLU A 104 1.04 12.77 21.64
N ASN A 105 2.26 13.05 22.13
CA ASN A 105 2.99 12.23 23.11
C ASN A 105 3.33 10.80 22.65
N LYS A 106 3.23 10.54 21.35
CA LYS A 106 3.67 9.31 20.71
C LYS A 106 4.96 9.55 19.94
N ILE A 107 5.79 8.51 19.91
CA ILE A 107 7.01 8.45 19.11
C ILE A 107 6.79 7.39 18.05
N TYR A 108 6.95 7.79 16.80
CA TYR A 108 6.81 6.91 15.65
C TYR A 108 8.13 6.76 14.92
N GLU A 109 8.46 5.53 14.54
CA GLU A 109 9.42 5.26 13.47
C GLU A 109 8.64 5.13 12.17
N ILE A 110 8.91 6.03 11.22
CA ILE A 110 8.32 6.03 9.88
C ILE A 110 9.35 5.42 8.93
N ILE A 111 8.99 4.31 8.30
CA ILE A 111 9.84 3.58 7.36
C ILE A 111 9.21 3.66 5.97
N GLU A 112 9.97 4.15 5.00
CA GLU A 112 9.58 4.04 3.59
C GLU A 112 10.31 2.84 2.96
N VAL A 113 9.53 1.97 2.33
CA VAL A 113 10.02 0.80 1.61
C VAL A 113 9.68 0.91 0.13
N THR A 114 10.65 0.63 -0.73
CA THR A 114 10.45 0.50 -2.17
C THR A 114 10.28 -0.98 -2.53
N GLN A 115 9.19 -1.30 -3.19
CA GLN A 115 8.85 -2.64 -3.66
C GLN A 115 9.49 -2.93 -5.02
N THR A 116 9.39 -4.18 -5.50
CA THR A 116 10.04 -4.62 -6.75
C THR A 116 9.49 -3.96 -8.01
N ASP A 117 8.27 -3.43 -7.95
CA ASP A 117 7.63 -2.65 -9.00
C ASP A 117 7.97 -1.15 -8.93
N ASN A 118 8.95 -0.77 -8.10
CA ASN A 118 9.36 0.60 -7.78
C ASN A 118 8.28 1.45 -7.09
N THR A 119 7.20 0.85 -6.59
CA THR A 119 6.24 1.57 -5.76
C THR A 119 6.78 1.75 -4.34
N SER A 120 6.49 2.89 -3.74
CA SER A 120 6.83 3.17 -2.33
C SER A 120 5.64 2.89 -1.42
N LYS A 121 5.92 2.32 -0.25
CA LYS A 121 4.99 2.19 0.87
C LYS A 121 5.58 2.82 2.11
N GLN A 122 4.77 3.59 2.82
CA GLN A 122 5.11 4.12 4.14
C GLN A 122 4.49 3.23 5.21
N VAL A 123 5.29 2.86 6.20
CA VAL A 123 4.88 2.10 7.38
C VAL A 123 5.25 2.90 8.61
N CYS A 124 4.34 2.97 9.58
CA CYS A 124 4.61 3.66 10.85
C CYS A 124 4.55 2.66 12.00
N PHE A 125 5.58 2.67 12.84
CA PHE A 125 5.63 1.88 14.07
C PHE A 125 5.44 2.80 15.28
N ASP A 126 4.53 2.47 16.18
CA ASP A 126 4.47 3.13 17.51
C ASP A 126 5.57 2.51 18.39
N ILE A 127 6.63 3.29 18.60
CA ILE A 127 7.82 2.88 19.36
C ILE A 127 7.86 3.50 20.77
N THR A 128 6.80 4.19 21.17
CA THR A 128 6.72 4.99 22.40
C THR A 128 7.13 4.19 23.64
N LYS A 129 6.78 2.89 23.69
CA LYS A 129 7.00 2.05 24.88
C LYS A 129 8.46 1.66 25.12
N PHE A 130 9.32 1.71 24.11
CA PHE A 130 10.70 1.22 24.22
C PHE A 130 11.75 2.21 23.72
N PHE A 131 11.35 3.31 23.09
CA PHE A 131 12.27 4.34 22.61
C PHE A 131 13.19 4.85 23.72
N GLY A 132 14.51 4.83 23.47
CA GLY A 132 15.52 5.30 24.42
C GLY A 132 15.80 4.36 25.58
N SER A 133 15.17 3.18 25.62
CA SER A 133 15.46 2.14 26.61
C SER A 133 16.62 1.27 26.12
N TRP A 134 17.63 1.04 26.96
CA TRP A 134 18.83 0.25 26.66
C TRP A 134 18.88 -1.03 27.48
#